data_AF-A0A4P6FWH2-F1
#
_entry.id   AF-A0A4P6FWH2-F1
#
_cell.length_a   1.000
_cell.length_b   1.000
_cell.length_c   1.000
_cell.angle_alpha   90.00
_cell.angle_beta   90.00
_cell.angle_gamma   90.00
#
_symmetry.space_group_name_H-M   'P 1'
#
loop_
_entity.id
_entity.type
_entity.pdbx_description
1 polymer ?
#
loop_
_entity_poly.entity_id
_entity_poly.type
_entity_poly.pdbx_seq_one_letter_code
_entity_poly.pdbx_strand_id
1 'polypeptide(L)'
;MVFGPPLSGKNTDDAQRIQKSVTTLSQDELNLPVDDSKSNMAYLDIDSIEDEKILEKATAVFQAGIPVLLKMKNHTPELAKKVSTVFGISGSFDYALFHRLNNSKIEVYRLEGYDDENIMEAAWLLVNVLNLKSDPPEDQFIGMPKLTYNINVQSPSREMTSVVNIDIIRSAQRSQDKKFVSIKTAPTTMRSAKNGITIGGVDPGGSGQNLWGAYLPHAYRFTHQLTAQQIDPVLVQSAPSSDSRTEFSFTETKTTGLSIGGTLGGEFGGTKAENIGYAAKSPFNVNFGLSYLHAKTMSYNFKDYSLLAAQNGSKLTWSAPIDTKLRGALIERLTSTTPILSEEKMTPMMRSASLEAYSLWELPGTYTGKATVRVGGGYDLDRAEWWWERTQVKSQQNTDIYNFEDKYELDMSTPFLTREMTVLIRSADGTGKCISGSANSSTTLESCVASDAQQLWGLDSESRYVNRATQQCLSVRETDGALITNSCALDNRQQWEWQADRLHSLYNRE
;
A
#
# COMPACT_ATOMS: atom_id res chain seq x y z
N MET A 1 1.77 11.26 15.20
CA MET A 1 2.92 11.72 16.02
C MET A 1 2.91 13.24 15.92
N VAL A 2 2.65 13.95 17.04
CA VAL A 2 2.49 15.41 17.07
C VAL A 2 3.86 16.02 17.35
N PHE A 3 4.42 16.78 16.42
CA PHE A 3 5.62 17.57 16.68
C PHE A 3 5.22 18.94 17.26
N GLY A 4 5.77 19.26 18.43
CA GLY A 4 5.62 20.56 19.09
C GLY A 4 6.48 21.67 18.45
N PRO A 5 6.25 22.94 18.80
CA PRO A 5 6.86 24.10 18.16
C PRO A 5 8.34 24.30 18.56
N PRO A 6 9.12 25.09 17.79
CA PRO A 6 10.55 25.22 17.97
C PRO A 6 10.88 26.13 19.16
N LEU A 7 11.81 25.68 20.01
CA LEU A 7 12.45 26.54 21.00
C LEU A 7 13.58 27.32 20.34
N SER A 8 13.39 28.65 20.30
CA SER A 8 14.41 29.64 20.01
C SER A 8 15.35 29.80 21.20
N GLY A 9 16.67 29.73 20.99
CA GLY A 9 17.64 30.23 21.97
C GLY A 9 19.06 29.65 21.86
N LYS A 10 19.91 30.32 21.08
CA LYS A 10 21.38 30.47 21.20
C LYS A 10 22.24 29.25 21.61
N ASN A 11 23.06 28.78 20.67
CA ASN A 11 24.52 28.92 20.79
C ASN A 11 25.17 28.81 19.40
N THR A 12 25.66 29.95 18.93
CA THR A 12 26.66 30.10 17.88
C THR A 12 28.00 29.62 18.42
N ASP A 13 28.55 28.49 17.92
CA ASP A 13 30.00 28.28 17.80
C ASP A 13 30.45 26.94 17.17
N ASP A 14 29.57 26.03 16.73
CA ASP A 14 30.00 24.77 16.08
C ASP A 14 29.97 24.79 14.52
N ALA A 15 29.92 25.97 13.90
CA ALA A 15 29.75 26.14 12.45
C ALA A 15 31.03 25.95 11.59
N GLN A 16 32.02 25.17 12.05
CA GLN A 16 33.23 24.89 11.25
C GLN A 16 33.71 23.44 11.41
N ARG A 17 33.04 22.48 10.76
CA ARG A 17 33.72 21.31 10.21
C ARG A 17 32.87 20.63 9.14
N ILE A 18 33.53 20.38 8.00
CA ILE A 18 33.10 19.57 6.84
C ILE A 18 32.34 20.38 5.77
N GLN A 19 33.07 21.28 5.10
CA GLN A 19 32.87 21.55 3.67
C GLN A 19 33.71 20.57 2.86
N LYS A 20 33.06 19.66 2.13
CA LYS A 20 33.61 19.07 0.90
C LYS A 20 32.47 19.01 -0.11
N SER A 21 32.42 20.05 -0.95
CA SER A 21 31.71 20.05 -2.22
C SER A 21 32.33 19.01 -3.16
N VAL A 22 31.54 18.08 -3.68
CA VAL A 22 31.93 17.17 -4.76
C VAL A 22 30.89 17.27 -5.86
N THR A 23 31.18 18.13 -6.83
CA THR A 23 30.58 18.11 -8.16
C THR A 23 31.20 16.96 -8.95
N THR A 24 30.39 16.33 -9.80
CA THR A 24 30.70 15.27 -10.79
C THR A 24 31.00 13.87 -10.23
N LEU A 25 29.94 13.08 -10.02
CA LEU A 25 30.00 11.63 -9.81
C LEU A 25 30.29 10.96 -11.17
N SER A 26 31.34 10.16 -11.26
CA SER A 26 31.73 9.39 -12.45
C SER A 26 31.14 7.97 -12.40
N GLN A 27 31.15 7.26 -13.54
CA GLN A 27 30.65 5.90 -13.73
C GLN A 27 31.24 4.83 -12.78
N ASP A 28 32.25 5.15 -11.96
CA ASP A 28 32.90 4.21 -11.04
C ASP A 28 32.24 4.13 -9.64
N GLU A 29 31.29 5.02 -9.32
CA GLU A 29 30.49 4.96 -8.08
C GLU A 29 29.20 4.11 -8.21
N LEU A 30 29.00 3.46 -9.35
CA LEU A 30 28.01 2.39 -9.56
C LEU A 30 28.39 1.06 -8.88
N ASN A 31 29.54 1.00 -8.21
CA ASN A 31 29.91 -0.11 -7.35
C ASN A 31 29.22 0.03 -5.98
N LEU A 32 28.08 -0.65 -5.83
CA LEU A 32 27.47 -1.01 -4.54
C LEU A 32 28.55 -1.42 -3.52
N PRO A 33 28.77 -0.67 -2.43
CA PRO A 33 29.37 -1.25 -1.25
C PRO A 33 28.26 -2.00 -0.52
N VAL A 34 28.11 -3.29 -0.83
CA VAL A 34 27.55 -4.23 0.15
C VAL A 34 28.66 -4.45 1.18
N ASP A 35 28.80 -3.50 2.11
CA ASP A 35 29.64 -3.67 3.28
C ASP A 35 28.81 -4.39 4.36
N ASP A 36 29.22 -5.62 4.63
CA ASP A 36 28.48 -6.73 5.25
C ASP A 36 28.22 -6.55 6.77
N SER A 37 28.11 -5.32 7.27
CA SER A 37 27.76 -5.06 8.67
C SER A 37 27.14 -3.70 9.00
N LYS A 38 26.97 -2.78 8.02
CA LYS A 38 26.50 -1.41 8.32
C LYS A 38 25.54 -0.76 7.31
N SER A 39 25.19 -1.43 6.21
CA SER A 39 24.21 -0.87 5.27
C SER A 39 22.79 -1.28 5.68
N ASN A 40 22.14 -0.46 6.49
CA ASN A 40 20.74 -0.69 6.90
C ASN A 40 19.73 -0.37 5.78
N MET A 41 20.19 0.01 4.58
CA MET A 41 19.34 0.45 3.47
C MET A 41 20.10 0.41 2.13
N ALA A 42 19.45 -0.04 1.07
CA ALA A 42 19.95 0.06 -0.31
C ALA A 42 19.36 1.27 -1.03
N TYR A 43 20.05 1.77 -2.04
CA TYR A 43 19.59 2.87 -2.90
C TYR A 43 19.47 2.39 -4.34
N LEU A 44 18.35 2.72 -5.01
CA LEU A 44 18.05 2.30 -6.37
C LEU A 44 17.57 3.51 -7.20
N ASP A 45 18.38 3.95 -8.13
CA ASP A 45 18.00 4.95 -9.13
C ASP A 45 17.49 4.24 -10.39
N ILE A 46 16.18 4.10 -10.53
CA ILE A 46 15.58 3.27 -11.60
C ILE A 46 15.77 3.86 -13.00
N ASP A 47 15.89 5.19 -13.10
CA ASP A 47 16.09 5.90 -14.37
C ASP A 47 17.45 5.55 -15.00
N SER A 48 18.43 5.22 -14.16
CA SER A 48 19.81 4.91 -14.58
C SER A 48 20.02 3.44 -14.99
N ILE A 49 19.02 2.57 -14.82
CA ILE A 49 19.19 1.12 -14.95
C ILE A 49 18.86 0.64 -16.36
N GLU A 50 19.92 0.29 -17.10
CA GLU A 50 19.84 -0.38 -18.39
C GLU A 50 19.99 -1.91 -18.28
N ASP A 51 20.73 -2.41 -17.28
CA ASP A 51 21.03 -3.85 -17.10
C ASP A 51 20.00 -4.56 -16.20
N GLU A 52 19.39 -5.64 -16.70
CA GLU A 52 18.46 -6.49 -15.95
C GLU A 52 19.09 -7.12 -14.71
N LYS A 53 20.41 -7.37 -14.70
CA LYS A 53 21.10 -7.93 -13.53
C LYS A 53 21.04 -7.03 -12.29
N ILE A 54 20.94 -5.71 -12.48
CA ILE A 54 20.80 -4.76 -11.37
C ILE A 54 19.40 -4.90 -10.74
N LEU A 55 18.37 -5.12 -11.56
CA LEU A 55 17.01 -5.38 -11.07
C LEU A 55 16.92 -6.70 -10.30
N GLU A 56 17.60 -7.75 -10.76
CA GLU A 56 17.68 -9.03 -10.04
C GLU A 56 18.34 -8.85 -8.66
N LYS A 57 19.46 -8.12 -8.59
CA LYS A 57 20.12 -7.79 -7.31
C LYS A 57 19.22 -6.96 -6.39
N ALA A 58 18.57 -5.92 -6.92
CA ALA A 58 17.63 -5.11 -6.15
C ALA A 58 16.47 -5.95 -5.61
N THR A 59 15.96 -6.88 -6.42
CA THR A 59 14.92 -7.84 -6.02
C THR A 59 15.41 -8.74 -4.90
N ALA A 60 16.61 -9.30 -4.99
CA ALA A 60 17.19 -10.14 -3.94
C ALA A 60 17.39 -9.38 -2.63
N VAL A 61 17.91 -8.14 -2.69
CA VAL A 61 18.07 -7.26 -1.52
C VAL A 61 16.72 -6.96 -0.86
N PHE A 62 15.71 -6.60 -1.64
CA PHE A 62 14.37 -6.32 -1.12
C PHE A 62 13.69 -7.58 -0.54
N GLN A 63 13.88 -8.74 -1.17
CA GLN A 63 13.38 -10.03 -0.69
C GLN A 63 14.06 -10.50 0.60
N ALA A 64 15.31 -10.07 0.85
CA ALA A 64 16.01 -10.28 2.11
C ALA A 64 15.50 -9.39 3.26
N GLY A 65 14.54 -8.49 3.00
CA GLY A 65 13.97 -7.58 3.99
C GLY A 65 14.76 -6.30 4.20
N ILE A 66 15.82 -6.06 3.41
CA ILE A 66 16.60 -4.82 3.49
C ILE A 66 15.77 -3.68 2.89
N PRO A 67 15.58 -2.54 3.60
CA PRO A 67 14.91 -1.37 3.06
C PRO A 67 15.59 -0.85 1.78
N VAL A 68 14.81 -0.47 0.78
CA VAL A 68 15.32 0.07 -0.50
C VAL A 68 14.74 1.45 -0.74
N LEU A 69 15.59 2.47 -0.80
CA LEU A 69 15.24 3.82 -1.23
C LEU A 69 15.27 3.86 -2.76
N LEU A 70 14.09 3.99 -3.36
CA LEU A 70 13.92 4.19 -4.79
C LEU A 70 13.95 5.69 -5.14
N LYS A 71 14.66 6.01 -6.22
CA LYS A 71 14.52 7.26 -6.96
C LYS A 71 13.96 6.98 -8.36
N MET A 72 12.94 7.74 -8.76
CA MET A 72 12.29 7.66 -10.08
C MET A 72 11.84 9.04 -10.56
N LYS A 73 12.70 9.76 -11.28
CA LYS A 73 12.39 11.10 -11.82
C LYS A 73 11.43 11.02 -13.01
N ASN A 74 11.55 10.01 -13.87
CA ASN A 74 10.66 9.84 -15.00
C ASN A 74 9.55 8.82 -14.69
N HIS A 75 8.30 9.25 -14.86
CA HIS A 75 7.11 8.44 -14.57
C HIS A 75 6.62 7.69 -15.82
N THR A 76 7.51 6.97 -16.52
CA THR A 76 7.14 6.23 -17.73
C THR A 76 6.49 4.87 -17.39
N PRO A 77 5.58 4.34 -18.24
CA PRO A 77 4.97 3.03 -18.01
C PRO A 77 5.98 1.87 -17.94
N GLU A 78 7.12 2.01 -18.61
CA GLU A 78 8.22 1.03 -18.64
C GLU A 78 8.97 1.00 -17.31
N LEU A 79 9.32 2.17 -16.75
CA LEU A 79 9.94 2.28 -15.44
C LEU A 79 8.97 1.81 -14.34
N ALA A 80 7.69 2.20 -14.42
CA ALA A 80 6.66 1.71 -13.53
C ALA A 80 6.57 0.16 -13.55
N LYS A 81 6.70 -0.46 -14.73
CA LYS A 81 6.78 -1.92 -14.86
C LYS A 81 7.99 -2.48 -14.11
N LYS A 82 9.20 -1.95 -14.34
CA LYS A 82 10.42 -2.39 -13.62
C LYS A 82 10.25 -2.30 -12.10
N VAL A 83 9.73 -1.18 -11.60
CA VAL A 83 9.47 -0.97 -10.16
C VAL A 83 8.45 -1.98 -9.63
N SER A 84 7.33 -2.18 -10.35
CA SER A 84 6.31 -3.15 -9.95
C SER A 84 6.82 -4.59 -9.95
N THR A 85 7.78 -4.96 -10.80
CA THR A 85 8.42 -6.28 -10.78
C THR A 85 9.22 -6.50 -9.50
N VAL A 86 9.97 -5.50 -9.03
CA VAL A 86 10.80 -5.60 -7.82
C VAL A 86 9.94 -5.57 -6.55
N PHE A 87 9.01 -4.62 -6.47
CA PHE A 87 8.29 -4.32 -5.22
C PHE A 87 6.83 -4.81 -5.21
N GLY A 88 6.31 -5.34 -6.32
CA GLY A 88 4.90 -5.72 -6.48
C GLY A 88 3.92 -4.54 -6.66
N ILE A 89 4.42 -3.31 -6.46
CA ILE A 89 3.66 -2.07 -6.58
C ILE A 89 4.55 -0.97 -7.18
N SER A 90 3.96 -0.10 -7.99
CA SER A 90 4.59 1.15 -8.42
C SER A 90 3.61 2.31 -8.27
N GLY A 91 4.11 3.54 -8.19
CA GLY A 91 3.27 4.74 -8.14
C GLY A 91 4.01 5.96 -8.67
N SER A 92 3.34 7.10 -8.72
CA SER A 92 3.91 8.36 -9.19
C SER A 92 4.61 9.10 -8.04
N PHE A 93 5.82 8.68 -7.69
CA PHE A 93 6.65 9.32 -6.66
C PHE A 93 8.09 9.44 -7.13
N ASP A 94 8.71 10.58 -6.86
CA ASP A 94 10.12 10.81 -7.21
C ASP A 94 11.06 10.03 -6.27
N TYR A 95 10.66 9.92 -5.01
CA TYR A 95 11.37 9.16 -3.98
C TYR A 95 10.41 8.35 -3.12
N ALA A 96 10.73 7.08 -2.92
CA ALA A 96 10.03 6.25 -1.95
C ALA A 96 10.95 5.22 -1.31
N LEU A 97 10.80 5.02 0.00
CA LEU A 97 11.45 3.96 0.75
C LEU A 97 10.51 2.75 0.84
N PHE A 98 10.97 1.61 0.33
CA PHE A 98 10.29 0.33 0.39
C PHE A 98 10.89 -0.53 1.49
N HIS A 99 10.04 -1.13 2.31
CA HIS A 99 10.48 -2.05 3.35
C HIS A 99 9.57 -3.28 3.39
N ARG A 100 10.17 -4.46 3.23
CA ARG A 100 9.45 -5.74 3.30
C ARG A 100 9.58 -6.29 4.72
N LEU A 101 8.50 -6.23 5.49
CA LEU A 101 8.47 -6.81 6.84
C LEU A 101 8.39 -8.34 6.80
N ASN A 102 7.64 -8.88 5.83
CA ASN A 102 7.56 -10.30 5.56
C ASN A 102 7.15 -10.51 4.09
N ASN A 103 7.08 -11.77 3.63
CA ASN A 103 6.75 -12.11 2.25
C ASN A 103 5.43 -11.52 1.72
N SER A 104 4.50 -11.16 2.60
CA SER A 104 3.15 -10.69 2.25
C SER A 104 2.88 -9.22 2.61
N LYS A 105 3.77 -8.55 3.35
CA LYS A 105 3.55 -7.20 3.90
C LYS A 105 4.69 -6.27 3.52
N ILE A 106 4.33 -5.23 2.78
CA ILE A 106 5.26 -4.22 2.25
C ILE A 106 4.82 -2.85 2.75
N GLU A 107 5.77 -2.12 3.33
CA GLU A 107 5.61 -0.72 3.71
C GLU A 107 6.25 0.17 2.66
N VAL A 108 5.54 1.23 2.29
CA VAL A 108 5.96 2.22 1.29
C VAL A 108 5.87 3.60 1.94
N TYR A 109 7.00 4.26 2.07
CA TYR A 109 7.10 5.62 2.60
C TYR A 109 7.46 6.55 1.45
N ARG A 110 6.52 7.41 1.06
CA ARG A 110 6.83 8.46 0.07
C ARG A 110 7.56 9.58 0.75
N LEU A 111 8.59 10.07 0.07
CA LEU A 111 9.47 11.12 0.57
C LEU A 111 9.42 12.34 -0.34
N GLU A 112 8.20 12.73 -0.71
CA GLU A 112 7.97 13.85 -1.60
C GLU A 112 8.25 15.19 -0.92
N GLY A 113 8.82 16.12 -1.69
CA GLY A 113 9.18 17.45 -1.19
C GLY A 113 10.51 17.52 -0.42
N TYR A 114 11.27 16.43 -0.36
CA TYR A 114 12.70 16.47 -0.04
C TYR A 114 13.51 16.70 -1.32
N ASP A 115 14.59 17.47 -1.22
CA ASP A 115 15.57 17.61 -2.30
C ASP A 115 16.56 16.42 -2.31
N ASP A 116 17.29 16.27 -3.42
CA ASP A 116 18.28 15.21 -3.60
C ASP A 116 19.37 15.23 -2.47
N GLU A 117 19.58 16.36 -1.79
CA GLU A 117 20.58 16.51 -0.72
C GLU A 117 20.07 15.99 0.65
N ASN A 118 18.83 16.29 1.02
CA ASN A 118 18.27 15.94 2.34
C ASN A 118 17.53 14.59 2.36
N ILE A 119 17.25 14.00 1.20
CA ILE A 119 16.48 12.76 1.09
C ILE A 119 17.15 11.58 1.81
N MET A 120 18.48 11.47 1.75
CA MET A 120 19.21 10.38 2.37
C MET A 120 19.10 10.42 3.89
N GLU A 121 19.23 11.60 4.49
CA GLU A 121 19.09 11.78 5.94
C GLU A 121 17.67 11.43 6.42
N ALA A 122 16.65 11.90 5.69
CA ALA A 122 15.25 11.57 5.98
C ALA A 122 14.98 10.06 5.91
N ALA A 123 15.51 9.38 4.87
CA ALA A 123 15.38 7.94 4.73
C ALA A 123 16.11 7.18 5.86
N TRP A 124 17.31 7.61 6.25
CA TRP A 124 18.05 7.01 7.37
C TRP A 124 17.30 7.12 8.70
N LEU A 125 16.71 8.27 8.99
CA LEU A 125 15.89 8.46 10.19
C LEU A 125 14.69 7.50 10.21
N LEU A 126 14.03 7.31 9.06
CA LEU A 126 12.93 6.35 8.93
C LEU A 126 13.37 4.91 9.14
N VAL A 127 14.49 4.49 8.54
CA VAL A 127 15.05 3.14 8.71
C VAL A 127 15.40 2.87 10.17
N ASN A 128 15.96 3.85 10.88
CA ASN A 128 16.22 3.70 12.32
C ASN A 128 14.94 3.48 13.13
N VAL A 129 13.85 4.19 12.79
CA VAL A 129 12.53 3.97 13.42
C VAL A 129 11.96 2.60 13.07
N LEU A 130 12.12 2.13 11.84
CA LEU A 130 11.66 0.82 11.39
C LEU A 130 12.37 -0.31 12.14
N ASN A 131 13.69 -0.21 12.30
CA ASN A 131 14.49 -1.18 13.04
C ASN A 131 14.12 -1.23 14.54
N LEU A 132 13.63 -0.12 15.10
CA LEU A 132 13.14 -0.07 16.49
C LEU A 132 11.70 -0.60 16.64
N LYS A 133 10.95 -0.67 15.54
CA LYS A 133 9.53 -1.07 15.48
C LYS A 133 9.32 -2.48 14.92
N SER A 134 10.35 -3.33 14.88
CA SER A 134 10.15 -4.74 14.54
C SER A 134 9.34 -5.41 15.66
N ASP A 135 8.03 -5.19 15.66
CA ASP A 135 7.09 -5.98 16.44
C ASP A 135 7.33 -7.44 16.05
N PRO A 136 7.27 -8.38 17.02
CA PRO A 136 7.24 -9.79 16.67
C PRO A 136 6.12 -9.97 15.64
N PRO A 137 6.33 -10.77 14.58
CA PRO A 137 5.30 -10.98 13.58
C PRO A 137 4.02 -11.38 14.33
N GLU A 138 2.99 -10.52 14.28
CA GLU A 138 1.62 -10.97 14.54
C GLU A 138 1.45 -12.27 13.77
N ASP A 139 0.75 -13.26 14.36
CA ASP A 139 0.45 -14.58 13.79
C ASP A 139 -0.19 -14.48 12.37
N GLN A 140 0.60 -14.07 11.38
CA GLN A 140 0.24 -13.89 9.99
C GLN A 140 0.83 -15.08 9.26
N PHE A 141 -0.09 -16.02 9.06
CA PHE A 141 0.09 -17.31 8.45
C PHE A 141 0.93 -17.26 7.17
N ILE A 142 2.05 -17.99 7.18
CA ILE A 142 2.89 -18.26 6.00
C ILE A 142 2.05 -19.10 5.01
N GLY A 143 1.86 -18.61 3.79
CA GLY A 143 1.28 -19.39 2.69
C GLY A 143 -0.13 -18.98 2.21
N MET A 144 -0.78 -17.99 2.84
CA MET A 144 -2.02 -17.42 2.28
C MET A 144 -1.72 -16.64 0.99
N PRO A 145 -2.56 -16.76 -0.05
CA PRO A 145 -2.40 -16.01 -1.29
C PRO A 145 -2.85 -14.55 -1.09
N LYS A 146 -2.06 -13.81 -0.31
CA LYS A 146 -2.34 -12.44 0.13
C LYS A 146 -1.11 -11.55 -0.06
N LEU A 147 -1.36 -10.31 -0.48
CA LEU A 147 -0.42 -9.20 -0.42
C LEU A 147 -1.03 -8.02 0.31
N THR A 148 -0.20 -7.32 1.07
CA THR A 148 -0.58 -6.17 1.90
C THR A 148 0.41 -5.05 1.64
N TYR A 149 -0.08 -3.89 1.23
CA TYR A 149 0.70 -2.67 1.07
C TYR A 149 0.23 -1.63 2.08
N ASN A 150 1.15 -1.06 2.85
CA ASN A 150 0.91 0.07 3.73
C ASN A 150 1.66 1.27 3.17
N ILE A 151 0.95 2.27 2.70
CA ILE A 151 1.49 3.39 1.95
C ILE A 151 1.24 4.67 2.74
N ASN A 152 2.30 5.39 3.07
CA ASN A 152 2.20 6.73 3.64
C ASN A 152 2.18 7.75 2.51
N VAL A 153 1.11 8.54 2.47
CA VAL A 153 0.82 9.52 1.44
C VAL A 153 0.86 10.92 2.03
N GLN A 154 1.56 11.81 1.34
CA GLN A 154 1.56 13.24 1.62
C GLN A 154 1.53 13.97 0.29
N SER A 155 0.58 14.88 0.11
CA SER A 155 0.54 15.73 -1.07
C SER A 155 1.72 16.72 -1.07
N PRO A 156 2.21 17.19 -2.23
CA PRO A 156 3.30 18.17 -2.32
C PRO A 156 3.06 19.46 -1.53
N SER A 157 1.82 19.97 -1.49
CA SER A 157 1.47 21.16 -0.69
C SER A 157 1.32 20.89 0.81
N ARG A 158 1.41 19.61 1.22
CA ARG A 158 1.16 19.10 2.58
C ARG A 158 -0.25 19.37 3.12
N GLU A 159 -1.19 19.70 2.23
CA GLU A 159 -2.60 19.94 2.58
C GLU A 159 -3.41 18.65 2.67
N MET A 160 -2.87 17.52 2.18
CA MET A 160 -3.42 16.18 2.37
C MET A 160 -2.35 15.22 2.88
N THR A 161 -2.69 14.43 3.90
CA THR A 161 -1.91 13.24 4.32
C THR A 161 -2.84 12.05 4.49
N SER A 162 -2.37 10.85 4.21
CA SER A 162 -3.17 9.63 4.37
C SER A 162 -2.28 8.42 4.59
N VAL A 163 -2.75 7.44 5.37
CA VAL A 163 -2.20 6.08 5.35
C VAL A 163 -3.14 5.20 4.55
N VAL A 164 -2.67 4.66 3.44
CA VAL A 164 -3.44 3.78 2.56
C VAL A 164 -2.99 2.34 2.81
N ASN A 165 -3.92 1.48 3.15
CA ASN A 165 -3.71 0.06 3.28
C ASN A 165 -4.44 -0.66 2.13
N ILE A 166 -3.68 -1.31 1.27
CA ILE A 166 -4.20 -2.11 0.15
C ILE A 166 -3.94 -3.57 0.46
N ASP A 167 -5.00 -4.34 0.64
CA ASP A 167 -4.94 -5.80 0.81
C ASP A 167 -5.45 -6.46 -0.48
N ILE A 168 -4.65 -7.33 -1.08
CA ILE A 168 -5.03 -8.17 -2.21
C ILE A 168 -5.09 -9.60 -1.72
N ILE A 169 -6.24 -10.27 -1.85
CA ILE A 169 -6.43 -11.64 -1.38
C ILE A 169 -7.06 -12.46 -2.50
N ARG A 170 -6.47 -13.60 -2.87
CA ARG A 170 -7.14 -14.55 -3.76
C ARG A 170 -7.97 -15.53 -2.93
N SER A 171 -9.25 -15.60 -3.22
CA SER A 171 -10.17 -16.60 -2.70
C SER A 171 -10.51 -17.55 -3.84
N ALA A 172 -9.93 -18.75 -3.77
CA ALA A 172 -10.17 -19.79 -4.76
C ALA A 172 -10.84 -20.99 -4.09
N GLN A 173 -12.04 -21.32 -4.55
CA GLN A 173 -12.84 -22.48 -4.19
C GLN A 173 -13.14 -23.28 -5.46
N ARG A 174 -13.82 -24.42 -5.33
CA ARG A 174 -14.28 -25.20 -6.51
C ARG A 174 -15.31 -24.44 -7.35
N SER A 175 -16.22 -23.71 -6.70
CA SER A 175 -17.32 -22.98 -7.34
C SER A 175 -16.98 -21.55 -7.74
N GLN A 176 -15.91 -20.97 -7.18
CA GLN A 176 -15.58 -19.56 -7.35
C GLN A 176 -14.07 -19.34 -7.24
N ASP A 177 -13.47 -18.62 -8.17
CA ASP A 177 -12.07 -18.18 -8.10
C ASP A 177 -12.01 -16.67 -8.36
N LYS A 178 -11.73 -15.90 -7.31
CA LYS A 178 -11.75 -14.43 -7.32
C LYS A 178 -10.56 -13.85 -6.59
N LYS A 179 -10.14 -12.67 -7.02
CA LYS A 179 -9.20 -11.81 -6.29
C LYS A 179 -10.00 -10.65 -5.70
N PHE A 180 -9.85 -10.44 -4.41
CA PHE A 180 -10.42 -9.31 -3.69
C PHE A 180 -9.34 -8.26 -3.46
N VAL A 181 -9.67 -7.00 -3.75
CA VAL A 181 -8.81 -5.85 -3.47
C VAL A 181 -9.55 -4.98 -2.46
N SER A 182 -9.03 -4.95 -1.23
CA SER A 182 -9.51 -4.09 -0.16
C SER A 182 -8.63 -2.86 -0.07
N ILE A 183 -9.24 -1.68 -0.10
CA ILE A 183 -8.57 -0.39 0.07
C ILE A 183 -9.14 0.25 1.32
N LYS A 184 -8.28 0.51 2.30
CA LYS A 184 -8.59 1.25 3.52
C LYS A 184 -7.72 2.49 3.62
N THR A 185 -8.31 3.62 3.97
CA THR A 185 -7.56 4.82 4.37
C THR A 185 -7.77 5.08 5.87
N ALA A 186 -6.68 5.34 6.61
CA ALA A 186 -6.73 5.47 8.07
C ALA A 186 -5.68 6.44 8.65
N PRO A 187 -6.05 7.66 9.03
CA PRO A 187 -7.07 8.51 8.41
C PRO A 187 -6.50 9.35 7.25
N THR A 188 -7.35 9.76 6.31
CA THR A 188 -7.05 10.81 5.34
C THR A 188 -7.31 12.17 5.98
N THR A 189 -6.24 12.89 6.27
CA THR A 189 -6.28 14.23 6.86
C THR A 189 -6.18 15.29 5.77
N MET A 190 -7.06 16.29 5.81
CA MET A 190 -7.10 17.40 4.86
C MET A 190 -7.17 18.74 5.57
N ARG A 191 -6.27 19.65 5.24
CA ARG A 191 -6.18 20.98 5.84
C ARG A 191 -5.78 22.00 4.79
N SER A 192 -6.63 23.01 4.59
CA SER A 192 -6.32 24.16 3.73
C SER A 192 -5.22 25.03 4.35
N ALA A 193 -4.29 25.49 3.53
CA ALA A 193 -3.23 26.43 3.90
C ALA A 193 -3.76 27.83 4.24
N LYS A 194 -4.96 28.19 3.78
CA LYS A 194 -5.57 29.52 3.97
C LYS A 194 -6.73 29.55 4.95
N ASN A 195 -7.01 28.44 5.62
CA ASN A 195 -8.19 28.27 6.47
C ASN A 195 -8.27 29.28 7.63
N GLY A 196 -9.47 29.79 7.92
CA GLY A 196 -9.72 30.75 9.01
C GLY A 196 -10.02 32.15 8.51
N ILE A 197 -9.58 33.17 9.27
CA ILE A 197 -9.82 34.57 8.93
C ILE A 197 -8.52 35.35 8.67
N THR A 198 -8.60 36.37 7.84
CA THR A 198 -7.60 37.44 7.72
C THR A 198 -8.29 38.75 8.05
N ILE A 199 -7.76 39.48 9.03
CA ILE A 199 -8.27 40.81 9.40
C ILE A 199 -7.33 41.84 8.79
N GLY A 200 -7.87 42.73 7.96
CA GLY A 200 -7.14 43.82 7.34
C GLY A 200 -7.05 45.05 8.23
N GLY A 201 -6.23 46.02 7.81
CA GLY A 201 -6.15 47.34 8.43
C GLY A 201 -5.30 47.41 9.71
N VAL A 202 -5.45 48.53 10.41
CA VAL A 202 -4.69 48.89 11.64
C VAL A 202 -5.47 48.64 12.93
N ASP A 203 -6.67 48.07 12.83
CA ASP A 203 -7.49 47.70 13.98
C ASP A 203 -6.81 46.58 14.81
N PRO A 204 -7.17 46.40 16.09
CA PRO A 204 -6.61 45.35 16.93
C PRO A 204 -6.78 43.95 16.29
N GLY A 205 -5.67 43.26 16.02
CA GLY A 205 -5.65 41.97 15.30
C GLY A 205 -5.52 42.08 13.78
N GLY A 206 -5.42 43.29 13.23
CA GLY A 206 -5.21 43.55 11.82
C GLY A 206 -3.79 43.23 11.33
N SER A 207 -3.70 42.76 10.10
CA SER A 207 -2.44 42.41 9.40
C SER A 207 -1.73 43.62 8.78
N GLY A 208 -2.31 44.83 8.87
CA GLY A 208 -1.85 46.02 8.13
C GLY A 208 -2.13 45.96 6.62
N GLN A 209 -2.66 44.84 6.11
CA GLN A 209 -3.01 44.67 4.70
C GLN A 209 -4.41 45.20 4.43
N ASN A 210 -4.66 45.68 3.21
CA ASN A 210 -5.99 46.07 2.76
C ASN A 210 -6.80 44.84 2.32
N LEU A 211 -7.03 43.90 3.23
CA LEU A 211 -7.75 42.66 2.95
C LEU A 211 -8.39 42.11 4.23
N TRP A 212 -9.71 41.94 4.20
CA TRP A 212 -10.44 41.09 5.14
C TRP A 212 -10.86 39.84 4.38
N GLY A 213 -10.58 38.66 4.93
CA GLY A 213 -10.87 37.39 4.25
C GLY A 213 -11.44 36.36 5.21
N ALA A 214 -12.44 35.62 4.77
CA ALA A 214 -12.99 34.46 5.44
C ALA A 214 -12.84 33.25 4.51
N TYR A 215 -12.17 32.21 5.00
CA TYR A 215 -11.81 31.03 4.24
C TYR A 215 -12.29 29.78 4.97
N LEU A 216 -13.36 29.15 4.47
CA LEU A 216 -14.00 28.01 5.13
C LEU A 216 -14.20 26.83 4.16
N PRO A 217 -13.71 25.63 4.48
CA PRO A 217 -13.99 24.44 3.68
C PRO A 217 -15.48 24.10 3.73
N HIS A 218 -16.20 24.27 2.62
CA HIS A 218 -17.62 23.95 2.52
C HIS A 218 -17.88 22.49 2.22
N ALA A 219 -16.91 21.79 1.64
CA ALA A 219 -16.99 20.35 1.44
C ALA A 219 -15.60 19.73 1.50
N TYR A 220 -15.52 18.54 2.10
CA TYR A 220 -14.39 17.64 1.94
C TYR A 220 -14.77 16.50 1.00
N ARG A 221 -13.79 15.96 0.26
CA ARG A 221 -13.98 14.84 -0.66
C ARG A 221 -12.87 13.84 -0.46
N PHE A 222 -13.20 12.56 -0.52
CA PHE A 222 -12.23 11.48 -0.58
C PHE A 222 -12.71 10.43 -1.58
N THR A 223 -11.76 9.81 -2.28
CA THR A 223 -12.07 8.93 -3.39
C THR A 223 -11.23 7.68 -3.37
N HIS A 224 -11.88 6.54 -3.61
CA HIS A 224 -11.23 5.28 -3.94
C HIS A 224 -11.64 4.90 -5.36
N GLN A 225 -10.71 4.41 -6.15
CA GLN A 225 -11.01 3.85 -7.46
C GLN A 225 -10.14 2.62 -7.68
N LEU A 226 -10.74 1.58 -8.25
CA LEU A 226 -10.03 0.44 -8.80
C LEU A 226 -10.31 0.36 -10.29
N THR A 227 -9.28 0.12 -11.09
CA THR A 227 -9.42 -0.20 -12.52
C THR A 227 -8.51 -1.36 -12.86
N ALA A 228 -8.92 -2.19 -13.81
CA ALA A 228 -8.09 -3.28 -14.33
C ALA A 228 -8.15 -3.23 -15.86
N GLN A 229 -7.07 -3.66 -16.52
CA GLN A 229 -7.04 -3.68 -17.98
C GLN A 229 -8.02 -4.73 -18.49
N GLN A 230 -8.90 -4.34 -19.41
CA GLN A 230 -9.86 -5.22 -20.09
C GLN A 230 -10.91 -5.88 -19.18
N ILE A 231 -10.96 -5.51 -17.89
CA ILE A 231 -11.91 -6.05 -16.92
C ILE A 231 -12.38 -4.91 -16.01
N ASP A 232 -13.70 -4.78 -15.86
CA ASP A 232 -14.29 -3.86 -14.90
C ASP A 232 -14.36 -4.51 -13.51
N PRO A 233 -13.69 -3.95 -12.49
CA PRO A 233 -13.81 -4.45 -11.13
C PRO A 233 -15.21 -4.21 -10.56
N VAL A 234 -15.71 -5.15 -9.76
CA VAL A 234 -17.03 -5.06 -9.13
C VAL A 234 -16.88 -4.58 -7.69
N LEU A 235 -17.59 -3.53 -7.30
CA LEU A 235 -17.65 -3.10 -5.90
C LEU A 235 -18.52 -4.09 -5.12
N VAL A 236 -17.95 -4.73 -4.10
CA VAL A 236 -18.64 -5.69 -3.22
C VAL A 236 -19.21 -4.97 -2.01
N GLN A 237 -18.39 -4.12 -1.38
CA GLN A 237 -18.77 -3.40 -0.17
C GLN A 237 -18.00 -2.10 -0.04
N SER A 238 -18.61 -1.11 0.60
CA SER A 238 -17.93 0.11 1.02
C SER A 238 -18.42 0.58 2.38
N ALA A 239 -17.58 1.37 3.04
CA ALA A 239 -17.91 2.10 4.25
C ALA A 239 -17.06 3.37 4.31
N PRO A 240 -17.54 4.43 4.96
CA PRO A 240 -18.88 4.61 5.54
C PRO A 240 -20.01 4.66 4.49
N SER A 241 -21.25 4.41 4.91
CA SER A 241 -22.45 4.68 4.10
C SER A 241 -22.85 6.15 4.20
N SER A 242 -23.66 6.63 3.26
CA SER A 242 -24.22 7.99 3.31
C SER A 242 -25.06 8.20 4.58
N ASP A 243 -24.86 9.34 5.23
CA ASP A 243 -25.65 9.87 6.33
C ASP A 243 -25.82 11.38 6.15
N SER A 244 -27.06 11.84 5.99
CA SER A 244 -27.36 13.25 5.77
C SER A 244 -27.34 14.08 7.05
N ARG A 245 -27.19 13.47 8.23
CA ARG A 245 -27.13 14.19 9.50
C ARG A 245 -25.79 14.92 9.62
N THR A 246 -25.84 16.12 10.20
CA THR A 246 -24.65 16.97 10.42
C THR A 246 -23.93 16.66 11.71
N GLU A 247 -24.39 15.68 12.49
CA GLU A 247 -23.64 15.05 13.57
C GLU A 247 -23.41 13.59 13.18
N PHE A 248 -22.15 13.23 12.97
CA PHE A 248 -21.74 11.91 12.50
C PHE A 248 -20.83 11.26 13.53
N SER A 249 -21.20 10.08 13.98
CA SER A 249 -20.33 9.20 14.74
C SER A 249 -20.40 7.82 14.11
N PHE A 250 -19.26 7.27 13.77
CA PHE A 250 -19.15 6.00 13.10
C PHE A 250 -18.09 5.18 13.78
N THR A 251 -18.48 3.97 14.17
CA THR A 251 -17.57 2.91 14.59
C THR A 251 -18.09 1.64 13.96
N GLU A 252 -17.33 1.06 13.04
CA GLU A 252 -17.70 -0.20 12.40
C GLU A 252 -16.48 -1.09 12.19
N THR A 253 -16.61 -2.36 12.54
CA THR A 253 -15.65 -3.40 12.16
C THR A 253 -16.24 -4.19 11.00
N LYS A 254 -15.69 -3.98 9.80
CA LYS A 254 -16.04 -4.76 8.61
C LYS A 254 -15.30 -6.08 8.64
N THR A 255 -16.03 -7.17 8.83
CA THR A 255 -15.49 -8.53 8.78
C THR A 255 -15.93 -9.21 7.49
N THR A 256 -14.99 -9.56 6.63
CA THR A 256 -15.23 -10.34 5.40
C THR A 256 -14.71 -11.75 5.60
N GLY A 257 -15.59 -12.75 5.49
CA GLY A 257 -15.17 -14.14 5.41
C GLY A 257 -14.71 -14.48 4.00
N LEU A 258 -13.48 -14.93 3.84
CA LEU A 258 -12.91 -15.40 2.58
C LEU A 258 -12.62 -16.88 2.71
N SER A 259 -13.07 -17.71 1.76
CA SER A 259 -12.71 -19.13 1.77
C SER A 259 -11.64 -19.46 0.73
N ILE A 260 -10.63 -20.20 1.15
CA ILE A 260 -9.50 -20.64 0.34
C ILE A 260 -9.50 -22.18 0.36
N GLY A 261 -9.71 -22.80 -0.80
CA GLY A 261 -9.88 -24.24 -1.00
C GLY A 261 -11.35 -24.71 -1.07
N GLY A 262 -11.58 -25.96 -1.51
CA GLY A 262 -12.90 -26.54 -1.75
C GLY A 262 -13.70 -26.87 -0.47
N THR A 263 -15.03 -26.74 -0.52
CA THR A 263 -15.92 -26.89 0.65
C THR A 263 -16.27 -28.36 0.97
N LEU A 264 -15.98 -28.82 2.19
CA LEU A 264 -16.76 -29.83 2.91
C LEU A 264 -16.96 -29.35 4.37
N GLY A 265 -18.10 -29.71 4.95
CA GLY A 265 -18.57 -29.19 6.24
C GLY A 265 -17.76 -29.65 7.45
N GLY A 266 -17.54 -28.72 8.37
CA GLY A 266 -17.83 -28.89 9.80
C GLY A 266 -16.93 -29.74 10.70
N GLU A 267 -16.08 -30.66 10.23
CA GLU A 267 -15.56 -31.73 11.12
C GLU A 267 -14.03 -31.90 11.21
N PHE A 268 -13.23 -30.84 11.06
CA PHE A 268 -11.79 -30.92 11.37
C PHE A 268 -11.45 -30.09 12.61
N GLY A 269 -11.43 -30.77 13.76
CA GLY A 269 -11.18 -30.22 15.11
C GLY A 269 -9.71 -29.94 15.45
N GLY A 270 -8.90 -29.51 14.48
CA GLY A 270 -7.49 -29.12 14.69
C GLY A 270 -7.32 -27.62 14.94
N THR A 271 -6.15 -27.23 15.43
CA THR A 271 -5.73 -25.82 15.49
C THR A 271 -5.58 -25.24 14.07
N LYS A 272 -5.64 -23.90 13.93
CA LYS A 272 -5.50 -23.24 12.61
C LYS A 272 -4.21 -23.62 11.87
N ALA A 273 -3.11 -23.81 12.59
CA ALA A 273 -1.82 -24.18 12.01
C ALA A 273 -1.80 -25.62 11.47
N GLU A 274 -2.43 -26.57 12.17
CA GLU A 274 -2.53 -27.96 11.74
C GLU A 274 -3.40 -28.10 10.47
N ASN A 275 -4.51 -27.36 10.43
CA ASN A 275 -5.38 -27.32 9.25
C ASN A 275 -4.62 -26.79 8.02
N ILE A 276 -3.75 -25.78 8.18
CA ILE A 276 -2.91 -25.25 7.10
C ILE A 276 -1.81 -26.24 6.67
N GLY A 277 -1.14 -26.89 7.62
CA GLY A 277 -0.15 -27.92 7.30
C GLY A 277 -0.76 -29.06 6.47
N TYR A 278 -2.01 -29.41 6.77
CA TYR A 278 -2.79 -30.37 5.97
C TYR A 278 -3.17 -29.82 4.59
N ALA A 279 -3.60 -28.54 4.51
CA ALA A 279 -3.91 -27.84 3.27
C ALA A 279 -2.73 -27.84 2.29
N ALA A 280 -1.54 -27.55 2.80
CA ALA A 280 -0.29 -27.49 2.05
C ALA A 280 0.13 -28.85 1.46
N LYS A 281 -0.32 -29.96 2.08
CA LYS A 281 -0.06 -31.35 1.64
C LYS A 281 -1.18 -31.92 0.77
N SER A 282 -2.30 -31.20 0.64
CA SER A 282 -3.45 -31.67 -0.11
C SER A 282 -3.45 -31.04 -1.52
N PRO A 283 -3.65 -31.82 -2.58
CA PRO A 283 -3.84 -31.25 -3.91
C PRO A 283 -5.01 -30.25 -3.90
N PHE A 284 -4.95 -29.20 -4.73
CA PHE A 284 -5.97 -28.15 -4.71
C PHE A 284 -7.39 -28.68 -4.98
N ASN A 285 -7.50 -29.83 -5.65
CA ASN A 285 -8.78 -30.48 -5.92
C ASN A 285 -9.35 -31.22 -4.68
N VAL A 286 -8.58 -31.50 -3.63
CA VAL A 286 -9.04 -32.21 -2.43
C VAL A 286 -9.80 -31.25 -1.52
N ASN A 287 -10.90 -31.75 -0.95
CA ASN A 287 -11.91 -30.97 -0.23
C ASN A 287 -11.38 -30.42 1.10
N PHE A 288 -10.83 -29.21 1.08
CA PHE A 288 -10.38 -28.51 2.27
C PHE A 288 -10.68 -27.02 2.14
N GLY A 289 -11.42 -26.45 3.11
CA GLY A 289 -11.85 -25.05 3.09
C GLY A 289 -11.31 -24.27 4.28
N LEU A 290 -10.32 -23.41 4.07
CA LEU A 290 -9.89 -22.41 5.05
C LEU A 290 -10.81 -21.21 4.99
N SER A 291 -11.58 -20.95 6.05
CA SER A 291 -12.28 -19.68 6.24
C SER A 291 -11.36 -18.69 6.94
N TYR A 292 -11.00 -17.61 6.26
CA TYR A 292 -10.23 -16.50 6.78
C TYR A 292 -11.16 -15.31 7.05
N LEU A 293 -11.12 -14.79 8.27
CA LEU A 293 -11.84 -13.57 8.63
C LEU A 293 -10.92 -12.37 8.44
N HIS A 294 -11.29 -11.50 7.51
CA HIS A 294 -10.61 -10.23 7.26
C HIS A 294 -11.39 -9.10 7.95
N ALA A 295 -10.89 -8.60 9.07
CA ALA A 295 -11.54 -7.54 9.85
C ALA A 295 -10.83 -6.19 9.71
N LYS A 296 -11.58 -5.12 9.44
CA LYS A 296 -11.10 -3.73 9.44
C LYS A 296 -12.02 -2.86 10.28
N THR A 297 -11.49 -2.29 11.35
CA THR A 297 -12.21 -1.32 12.19
C THR A 297 -11.96 0.09 11.70
N MET A 298 -13.03 0.87 11.60
CA MET A 298 -12.98 2.32 11.38
C MET A 298 -13.71 3.03 12.51
N SER A 299 -13.17 4.17 12.96
CA SER A 299 -13.82 4.96 13.99
C SER A 299 -13.51 6.45 13.87
N TYR A 300 -14.54 7.29 13.78
CA TYR A 300 -14.40 8.75 13.85
C TYR A 300 -15.73 9.42 14.21
N ASN A 301 -15.63 10.65 14.71
CA ASN A 301 -16.77 11.51 14.99
C ASN A 301 -16.51 12.94 14.49
N PHE A 302 -17.56 13.59 14.00
CA PHE A 302 -17.53 15.00 13.68
C PHE A 302 -18.93 15.59 13.75
N LYS A 303 -18.96 16.92 13.84
CA LYS A 303 -20.18 17.73 13.76
C LYS A 303 -20.06 18.68 12.58
N ASP A 304 -21.17 19.30 12.22
CA ASP A 304 -21.31 20.37 11.24
C ASP A 304 -21.15 19.97 9.78
N TYR A 305 -20.81 18.71 9.52
CA TYR A 305 -20.74 18.15 8.18
C TYR A 305 -21.63 16.91 8.11
N SER A 306 -22.24 16.70 6.94
CA SER A 306 -22.88 15.42 6.62
C SER A 306 -21.91 14.56 5.82
N LEU A 307 -22.30 13.35 5.44
CA LEU A 307 -21.48 12.46 4.66
C LEU A 307 -22.30 11.77 3.57
N LEU A 308 -21.89 11.90 2.32
CA LEU A 308 -22.58 11.37 1.16
C LEU A 308 -21.62 10.50 0.36
N ALA A 309 -21.89 9.19 0.30
CA ALA A 309 -21.19 8.25 -0.56
C ALA A 309 -21.89 8.12 -1.92
N ALA A 310 -21.13 8.20 -3.01
CA ALA A 310 -21.61 8.04 -4.37
C ALA A 310 -20.63 7.20 -5.19
N GLN A 311 -21.15 6.18 -5.87
CA GLN A 311 -20.38 5.36 -6.81
C GLN A 311 -20.67 5.82 -8.24
N ASN A 312 -19.61 6.04 -9.02
CA ASN A 312 -19.66 6.29 -10.45
C ASN A 312 -18.72 5.32 -11.17
N GLY A 313 -19.28 4.27 -11.76
CA GLY A 313 -18.52 3.16 -12.34
C GLY A 313 -17.58 2.53 -11.32
N SER A 314 -16.28 2.59 -11.60
CA SER A 314 -15.23 2.00 -10.76
C SER A 314 -14.67 2.96 -9.71
N LYS A 315 -15.21 4.19 -9.61
CA LYS A 315 -14.81 5.22 -8.65
C LYS A 315 -15.89 5.41 -7.60
N LEU A 316 -15.48 5.36 -6.34
CA LEU A 316 -16.29 5.66 -5.17
C LEU A 316 -15.82 6.98 -4.58
N THR A 317 -16.75 7.91 -4.39
CA THR A 317 -16.49 9.24 -3.82
C THR A 317 -17.35 9.41 -2.59
N TRP A 318 -16.73 9.84 -1.51
CA TRP A 318 -17.43 10.34 -0.35
C TRP A 318 -17.24 11.85 -0.28
N SER A 319 -18.33 12.57 -0.15
CA SER A 319 -18.36 14.00 0.04
C SER A 319 -18.91 14.30 1.42
N ALA A 320 -18.20 15.12 2.19
CA ALA A 320 -18.68 15.63 3.45
C ALA A 320 -18.96 17.14 3.31
N PRO A 321 -20.19 17.54 2.93
CA PRO A 321 -20.55 18.96 2.84
C PRO A 321 -20.95 19.51 4.20
N ILE A 322 -20.61 20.78 4.43
CA ILE A 322 -20.94 21.54 5.64
C ILE A 322 -22.45 21.78 5.72
N ASP A 323 -22.99 21.88 6.94
CA ASP A 323 -24.34 22.34 7.20
C ASP A 323 -24.54 23.71 6.53
N THR A 324 -25.62 23.83 5.77
CA THR A 324 -26.03 25.07 5.11
C THR A 324 -26.07 26.28 6.05
N LYS A 325 -26.41 26.08 7.33
CA LYS A 325 -26.45 27.14 8.36
C LYS A 325 -25.08 27.67 8.74
N LEU A 326 -24.01 26.93 8.45
CA LEU A 326 -22.64 27.23 8.84
C LEU A 326 -21.76 27.72 7.69
N ARG A 327 -22.28 27.84 6.46
CA ARG A 327 -21.53 28.38 5.31
C ARG A 327 -20.95 29.78 5.55
N GLY A 328 -21.59 30.58 6.40
CA GLY A 328 -21.11 31.90 6.83
C GLY A 328 -20.57 31.94 8.25
N ALA A 329 -20.15 30.81 8.82
CA ALA A 329 -19.76 30.71 10.25
C ALA A 329 -18.66 31.70 10.66
N LEU A 330 -17.82 32.12 9.71
CA LEU A 330 -16.73 33.07 9.94
C LEU A 330 -17.14 34.55 9.88
N ILE A 331 -18.35 34.84 9.40
CA ILE A 331 -18.88 36.20 9.25
C ILE A 331 -19.87 36.44 10.39
N GLU A 332 -19.45 37.22 11.38
CA GLU A 332 -20.31 37.56 12.50
C GLU A 332 -21.32 38.63 12.09
N ARG A 333 -20.84 39.67 11.41
CA ARG A 333 -21.67 40.80 10.97
C ARG A 333 -21.04 41.51 9.76
N LEU A 334 -21.87 41.84 8.77
CA LEU A 334 -21.49 42.78 7.71
C LEU A 334 -21.84 44.21 8.15
N THR A 335 -20.87 45.13 8.08
CA THR A 335 -21.12 46.56 8.35
C THR A 335 -21.05 47.38 7.06
N SER A 336 -21.38 48.67 7.15
CA SER A 336 -21.26 49.60 6.01
C SER A 336 -19.82 49.89 5.58
N THR A 337 -18.86 49.55 6.42
CA THR A 337 -17.43 49.72 6.15
C THR A 337 -16.81 48.33 5.97
N THR A 338 -16.50 47.62 7.05
CA THR A 338 -15.76 46.35 7.01
C THR A 338 -16.54 45.19 7.62
N PRO A 339 -16.29 43.94 7.21
CA PRO A 339 -16.89 42.79 7.87
C PRO A 339 -16.29 42.59 9.27
N ILE A 340 -17.12 42.14 10.22
CA ILE A 340 -16.65 41.59 11.50
C ILE A 340 -16.54 40.09 11.31
N LEU A 341 -15.31 39.59 11.40
CA LEU A 341 -14.96 38.19 11.19
C LEU A 341 -14.54 37.56 12.52
N SER A 342 -14.94 36.31 12.75
CA SER A 342 -14.61 35.57 13.97
C SER A 342 -14.48 34.09 13.69
N GLU A 343 -13.52 33.43 14.35
CA GLU A 343 -13.35 31.98 14.28
C GLU A 343 -14.05 31.22 15.42
N GLU A 344 -14.83 31.91 16.27
CA GLU A 344 -15.45 31.31 17.46
C GLU A 344 -16.37 30.12 17.12
N LYS A 345 -17.00 30.15 15.94
CA LYS A 345 -17.87 29.07 15.46
C LYS A 345 -17.13 27.96 14.70
N MET A 346 -15.80 28.04 14.56
CA MET A 346 -15.03 27.01 13.87
C MET A 346 -14.89 25.75 14.73
N THR A 347 -15.37 24.63 14.21
CA THR A 347 -15.17 23.32 14.83
C THR A 347 -13.91 22.64 14.31
N PRO A 348 -13.43 21.56 14.96
CA PRO A 348 -12.21 20.87 14.53
C PRO A 348 -12.24 20.44 13.06
N MET A 349 -13.38 19.94 12.57
CA MET A 349 -13.51 19.51 11.18
C MET A 349 -13.47 20.68 10.20
N MET A 350 -13.97 21.87 10.58
CA MET A 350 -13.81 23.08 9.76
C MET A 350 -12.35 23.48 9.62
N ARG A 351 -11.50 23.17 10.62
CA ARG A 351 -10.07 23.46 10.61
C ARG A 351 -9.26 22.43 9.83
N SER A 352 -9.59 21.15 10.05
CA SER A 352 -8.94 20.01 9.41
C SER A 352 -9.88 18.81 9.46
N ALA A 353 -10.18 18.21 8.32
CA ALA A 353 -10.90 16.94 8.27
C ALA A 353 -9.93 15.78 8.47
N SER A 354 -10.39 14.73 9.14
CA SER A 354 -9.67 13.45 9.30
C SER A 354 -10.70 12.33 9.17
N LEU A 355 -10.72 11.67 8.02
CA LEU A 355 -11.78 10.71 7.66
C LEU A 355 -11.17 9.36 7.29
N GLU A 356 -11.85 8.29 7.68
CA GLU A 356 -11.48 6.92 7.30
C GLU A 356 -12.48 6.36 6.29
N ALA A 357 -11.96 5.60 5.33
CA ALA A 357 -12.75 5.01 4.27
C ALA A 357 -12.31 3.57 3.98
N TYR A 358 -13.24 2.76 3.51
CA TYR A 358 -13.04 1.37 3.15
C TYR A 358 -13.83 1.03 1.89
N SER A 359 -13.19 0.30 0.98
CA SER A 359 -13.86 -0.29 -0.18
C SER A 359 -13.27 -1.67 -0.48
N LEU A 360 -14.14 -2.63 -0.76
CA LEU A 360 -13.81 -3.98 -1.18
C LEU A 360 -14.27 -4.19 -2.61
N TRP A 361 -13.34 -4.58 -3.47
CA TRP A 361 -13.57 -4.81 -4.88
C TRP A 361 -13.24 -6.24 -5.26
N GLU A 362 -13.93 -6.76 -6.27
CA GLU A 362 -13.74 -8.10 -6.81
C GLU A 362 -13.21 -8.06 -8.24
N LEU A 363 -12.24 -8.93 -8.52
CA LEU A 363 -11.69 -9.25 -9.83
C LEU A 363 -11.75 -10.77 -10.06
N PRO A 364 -11.80 -11.25 -11.32
CA PRO A 364 -11.63 -12.66 -11.64
C PRO A 364 -10.31 -13.21 -11.10
N GLY A 365 -10.31 -14.41 -10.53
CA GLY A 365 -9.11 -15.02 -9.95
C GLY A 365 -8.02 -15.33 -10.96
N THR A 366 -8.41 -15.55 -12.22
CA THR A 366 -7.52 -15.74 -13.37
C THR A 366 -6.87 -14.45 -13.88
N TYR A 367 -7.25 -13.29 -13.36
CA TYR A 367 -6.68 -12.02 -13.82
C TYR A 367 -5.19 -11.92 -13.42
N THR A 368 -4.33 -11.76 -14.42
CA THR A 368 -2.87 -11.62 -14.26
C THR A 368 -2.34 -10.28 -14.77
N GLY A 369 -3.23 -9.37 -15.21
CA GLY A 369 -2.83 -8.04 -15.68
C GLY A 369 -2.52 -7.06 -14.54
N LYS A 370 -2.26 -5.80 -14.90
CA LYS A 370 -2.06 -4.72 -13.93
C LYS A 370 -3.39 -4.19 -13.39
N ALA A 371 -3.54 -4.07 -12.08
CA ALA A 371 -4.65 -3.35 -11.48
C ALA A 371 -4.16 -1.96 -11.03
N THR A 372 -4.94 -0.91 -11.29
CA THR A 372 -4.63 0.45 -10.86
C THR A 372 -5.59 0.85 -9.74
N VAL A 373 -5.02 1.12 -8.57
CA VAL A 373 -5.71 1.75 -7.45
C VAL A 373 -5.46 3.25 -7.49
N ARG A 374 -6.51 4.06 -7.39
CA ARG A 374 -6.38 5.50 -7.14
C ARG A 374 -7.03 5.85 -5.81
N VAL A 375 -6.31 6.64 -5.03
CA VAL A 375 -6.79 7.15 -3.74
C VAL A 375 -6.54 8.65 -3.73
N GLY A 376 -7.54 9.42 -3.36
CA GLY A 376 -7.46 10.86 -3.37
C GLY A 376 -8.28 11.53 -2.30
N GLY A 377 -7.99 12.81 -2.10
CA GLY A 377 -8.64 13.68 -1.14
C GLY A 377 -8.61 15.14 -1.62
N GLY A 378 -9.57 15.93 -1.16
CA GLY A 378 -9.66 17.33 -1.51
C GLY A 378 -10.73 18.08 -0.73
N TYR A 379 -10.83 19.37 -0.96
CA TYR A 379 -11.89 20.20 -0.39
C TYR A 379 -12.30 21.32 -1.35
N ASP A 380 -13.47 21.87 -1.10
CA ASP A 380 -13.96 23.10 -1.72
C ASP A 380 -13.89 24.21 -0.66
N LEU A 381 -12.98 25.16 -0.85
CA LEU A 381 -12.75 26.27 0.07
C LEU A 381 -13.54 27.48 -0.39
N ASP A 382 -14.55 27.85 0.38
CA ASP A 382 -15.25 29.11 0.17
C ASP A 382 -14.37 30.27 0.64
N ARG A 383 -14.21 31.25 -0.24
CA ARG A 383 -13.36 32.41 -0.06
C ARG A 383 -14.20 33.66 -0.23
N ALA A 384 -14.49 34.31 0.89
CA ALA A 384 -15.15 35.60 0.93
C ALA A 384 -14.14 36.68 1.32
N GLU A 385 -13.86 37.61 0.41
CA GLU A 385 -12.84 38.63 0.57
C GLU A 385 -13.46 40.03 0.44
N TRP A 386 -12.97 40.97 1.23
CA TRP A 386 -13.33 42.38 1.20
C TRP A 386 -12.07 43.25 1.23
N TRP A 387 -12.07 44.33 0.46
CA TRP A 387 -10.97 45.30 0.46
C TRP A 387 -11.48 46.70 0.17
N TRP A 388 -10.73 47.70 0.60
CA TRP A 388 -10.96 49.08 0.20
C TRP A 388 -10.49 49.32 -1.23
N GLU A 389 -11.40 49.84 -2.05
CA GLU A 389 -11.06 50.50 -3.30
C GLU A 389 -11.40 51.99 -3.17
N ARG A 390 -10.37 52.78 -2.83
CA ARG A 390 -10.51 54.20 -2.46
C ARG A 390 -11.44 54.39 -1.26
N THR A 391 -12.68 54.83 -1.51
CA THR A 391 -13.69 55.15 -0.47
C THR A 391 -14.82 54.12 -0.41
N GLN A 392 -14.74 53.05 -1.20
CA GLN A 392 -15.76 52.00 -1.25
C GLN A 392 -15.14 50.67 -0.83
N VAL A 393 -15.91 49.87 -0.10
CA VAL A 393 -15.54 48.46 0.13
C VAL A 393 -16.09 47.62 -0.99
N LYS A 394 -15.19 46.90 -1.65
CA LYS A 394 -15.52 45.85 -2.62
C LYS A 394 -15.50 44.51 -1.92
N SER A 395 -16.26 43.58 -2.46
CA SER A 395 -16.28 42.20 -2.00
C SER A 395 -16.24 41.24 -3.17
N GLN A 396 -15.63 40.08 -2.95
CA GLN A 396 -15.61 38.96 -3.88
C GLN A 396 -15.89 37.66 -3.12
N GLN A 397 -16.66 36.78 -3.74
CA GLN A 397 -16.88 35.42 -3.27
C GLN A 397 -16.46 34.45 -4.37
N ASN A 398 -15.52 33.58 -4.04
CA ASN A 398 -15.01 32.53 -4.93
C ASN A 398 -14.98 31.20 -4.17
N THR A 399 -14.91 30.10 -4.91
CA THR A 399 -14.65 28.79 -4.34
C THR A 399 -13.36 28.24 -4.94
N ASP A 400 -12.35 28.01 -4.10
CA ASP A 400 -11.10 27.38 -4.50
C ASP A 400 -11.24 25.86 -4.33
N ILE A 401 -10.99 25.11 -5.41
CA ILE A 401 -11.09 23.65 -5.43
C ILE A 401 -9.69 23.08 -5.26
N TYR A 402 -9.45 22.37 -4.16
CA TYR A 402 -8.26 21.55 -3.99
C TYR A 402 -8.63 20.07 -4.20
N ASN A 403 -7.85 19.38 -5.01
CA ASN A 403 -7.99 17.94 -5.22
C ASN A 403 -6.62 17.33 -5.50
N PHE A 404 -6.30 16.27 -4.78
CA PHE A 404 -5.08 15.50 -4.97
C PHE A 404 -5.45 14.02 -5.04
N GLU A 405 -4.92 13.32 -6.03
CA GLU A 405 -5.20 11.91 -6.27
C GLU A 405 -3.89 11.22 -6.65
N ASP A 406 -3.61 10.12 -5.97
CA ASP A 406 -2.48 9.25 -6.27
C ASP A 406 -2.92 8.00 -7.00
N LYS A 407 -1.97 7.45 -7.76
CA LYS A 407 -2.12 6.24 -8.55
C LYS A 407 -1.08 5.21 -8.11
N TYR A 408 -1.55 3.99 -7.88
CA TYR A 408 -0.74 2.81 -7.61
C TYR A 408 -1.06 1.72 -8.63
N GLU A 409 -0.03 1.21 -9.32
CA GLU A 409 -0.15 0.04 -10.17
C GLU A 409 0.28 -1.20 -9.39
N LEU A 410 -0.60 -2.20 -9.36
CA LEU A 410 -0.44 -3.47 -8.68
C LEU A 410 -0.22 -4.56 -9.74
N ASP A 411 0.81 -5.38 -9.55
CA ASP A 411 1.01 -6.57 -10.38
C ASP A 411 0.20 -7.75 -9.83
N MET A 412 -0.87 -8.11 -10.55
CA MET A 412 -1.75 -9.22 -10.13
C MET A 412 -1.21 -10.59 -10.56
N SER A 413 -0.10 -10.66 -11.32
CA SER A 413 0.55 -11.90 -11.76
C SER A 413 1.53 -12.50 -10.75
N THR A 414 1.82 -11.77 -9.68
CA THR A 414 2.72 -12.18 -8.60
C THR A 414 2.45 -13.60 -8.06
N PRO A 415 3.51 -14.39 -7.78
CA PRO A 415 3.37 -15.76 -7.29
C PRO A 415 2.63 -15.86 -5.95
N PHE A 416 2.57 -14.77 -5.18
CA PHE A 416 1.82 -14.69 -3.92
C PHE A 416 0.29 -14.59 -4.12
N LEU A 417 -0.20 -14.43 -5.36
CA LEU A 417 -1.63 -14.43 -5.68
C LEU A 417 -2.02 -15.64 -6.56
N THR A 418 -1.26 -16.73 -6.44
CA THR A 418 -1.56 -18.01 -7.08
C THR A 418 -2.72 -18.73 -6.39
N ARG A 419 -3.30 -19.70 -7.09
CA ARG A 419 -4.46 -20.44 -6.61
C ARG A 419 -4.06 -21.38 -5.47
N GLU A 420 -2.89 -21.98 -5.60
CA GLU A 420 -2.36 -22.96 -4.66
C GLU A 420 -1.58 -22.28 -3.54
N MET A 421 -1.61 -22.87 -2.36
CA MET A 421 -0.73 -22.47 -1.27
C MET A 421 0.72 -22.68 -1.69
N THR A 422 1.55 -21.68 -1.41
CA THR A 422 2.97 -21.75 -1.73
C THR A 422 3.74 -22.29 -0.54
N VAL A 423 4.57 -23.31 -0.78
CA VAL A 423 5.25 -24.10 0.24
C VAL A 423 6.74 -24.25 -0.08
N LEU A 424 7.52 -24.54 0.95
CA LEU A 424 8.87 -25.08 0.81
C LEU A 424 8.80 -26.60 0.93
N ILE A 425 9.52 -27.32 0.08
CA ILE A 425 9.67 -28.78 0.21
C ILE A 425 11.03 -29.05 0.85
N ARG A 426 11.00 -29.52 2.10
CA ARG A 426 12.19 -29.76 2.91
C ARG A 426 12.55 -31.24 2.92
N SER A 427 13.82 -31.57 2.70
CA SER A 427 14.33 -32.91 2.93
C SER A 427 14.20 -33.27 4.41
N ALA A 428 13.78 -34.50 4.71
CA ALA A 428 13.80 -35.03 6.07
C ALA A 428 15.21 -35.45 6.53
N ASP A 429 16.18 -35.51 5.60
CA ASP A 429 17.54 -35.94 5.87
C ASP A 429 18.48 -34.77 6.22
N GLY A 430 19.44 -35.05 7.10
CA GLY A 430 20.46 -34.10 7.56
C GLY A 430 19.89 -32.85 8.24
N THR A 431 20.39 -31.67 7.87
CA THR A 431 19.93 -30.37 8.40
C THR A 431 18.59 -29.92 7.84
N GLY A 432 17.98 -30.73 6.97
CA GLY A 432 16.72 -30.45 6.29
C GLY A 432 16.83 -29.27 5.34
N LYS A 433 17.52 -29.50 4.22
CA LYS A 433 17.63 -28.56 3.10
C LYS A 433 16.34 -28.49 2.28
N CYS A 434 16.09 -27.37 1.62
CA CYS A 434 14.94 -27.19 0.75
C CYS A 434 15.29 -27.49 -0.72
N ILE A 435 14.32 -28.03 -1.45
CA ILE A 435 14.44 -28.26 -2.88
C ILE A 435 14.32 -26.91 -3.61
N SER A 436 15.34 -26.57 -4.38
CA SER A 436 15.37 -25.41 -5.28
C SER A 436 15.26 -25.88 -6.73
N GLY A 437 14.44 -25.20 -7.52
CA GLY A 437 14.25 -25.45 -8.95
C GLY A 437 15.03 -24.44 -9.79
N SER A 438 15.85 -24.93 -10.71
CA SER A 438 16.61 -24.11 -11.65
C SER A 438 15.93 -24.04 -13.02
N ALA A 439 16.14 -22.93 -13.74
CA ALA A 439 15.71 -22.80 -15.15
C ALA A 439 16.36 -23.85 -16.06
N ASN A 440 17.51 -24.40 -15.67
CA ASN A 440 18.25 -25.43 -16.40
C ASN A 440 17.70 -26.85 -16.20
N SER A 441 16.42 -27.00 -15.82
CA SER A 441 15.76 -28.31 -15.65
C SER A 441 16.41 -29.19 -14.56
N SER A 442 17.06 -28.58 -13.57
CA SER A 442 17.72 -29.26 -12.46
C SER A 442 17.12 -28.85 -11.12
N THR A 443 17.18 -29.76 -10.15
CA THR A 443 16.86 -29.46 -8.76
C THR A 443 18.07 -29.61 -7.87
N THR A 444 18.28 -28.67 -6.96
CA THR A 444 19.36 -28.67 -5.98
C THR A 444 18.77 -28.68 -4.56
N LEU A 445 19.57 -29.14 -3.59
CA LEU A 445 19.24 -29.03 -2.17
C LEU A 445 20.06 -27.92 -1.54
N GLU A 446 19.37 -26.89 -1.07
CA GLU A 446 19.97 -25.65 -0.55
C GLU A 446 19.44 -25.32 0.85
N SER A 447 20.07 -24.36 1.52
CA SER A 447 19.52 -23.85 2.78
C SER A 447 18.15 -23.23 2.53
N CYS A 448 17.18 -23.55 3.38
CA CYS A 448 15.80 -23.09 3.22
C CYS A 448 15.70 -21.57 3.37
N VAL A 449 15.22 -20.91 2.31
CA VAL A 449 14.97 -19.46 2.29
C VAL A 449 13.52 -19.24 1.85
N ALA A 450 12.66 -18.83 2.78
CA ALA A 450 11.23 -18.67 2.52
C ALA A 450 10.89 -17.53 1.54
N SER A 451 11.83 -16.64 1.25
CA SER A 451 11.68 -15.55 0.28
C SER A 451 12.18 -15.90 -1.12
N ASP A 452 12.91 -17.01 -1.31
CA ASP A 452 13.49 -17.40 -2.58
C ASP A 452 12.46 -18.12 -3.46
N ALA A 453 12.02 -17.45 -4.54
CA ALA A 453 11.03 -17.98 -5.47
C ALA A 453 11.45 -19.31 -6.13
N GLN A 454 12.75 -19.61 -6.23
CA GLN A 454 13.25 -20.89 -6.75
C GLN A 454 12.99 -22.05 -5.79
N GLN A 455 12.85 -21.78 -4.50
CA GLN A 455 12.53 -22.79 -3.48
C GLN A 455 11.03 -22.91 -3.19
N LEU A 456 10.22 -22.01 -3.76
CA LEU A 456 8.78 -21.96 -3.55
C LEU A 456 8.05 -22.84 -4.57
N TRP A 457 7.16 -23.70 -4.06
CA TRP A 457 6.40 -24.66 -4.85
C TRP A 457 4.90 -24.54 -4.55
N GLY A 458 4.06 -24.80 -5.54
CA GLY A 458 2.60 -24.92 -5.38
C GLY A 458 2.12 -26.28 -5.82
N LEU A 459 1.28 -26.94 -5.01
CA LEU A 459 0.65 -28.21 -5.37
C LEU A 459 -0.67 -27.94 -6.11
N ASP A 460 -0.69 -28.19 -7.41
CA ASP A 460 -1.82 -27.86 -8.29
C ASP A 460 -2.99 -28.86 -8.21
N SER A 461 -4.02 -28.65 -9.04
CA SER A 461 -5.19 -29.53 -9.10
C SER A 461 -4.92 -30.91 -9.70
N GLU A 462 -3.80 -31.07 -10.40
CA GLU A 462 -3.36 -32.32 -11.01
C GLU A 462 -2.34 -33.05 -10.12
N SER A 463 -2.21 -32.62 -8.87
CA SER A 463 -1.25 -33.12 -7.89
C SER A 463 0.21 -32.94 -8.31
N ARG A 464 0.52 -31.85 -9.03
CA ARG A 464 1.90 -31.53 -9.46
C ARG A 464 2.47 -30.39 -8.64
N TYR A 465 3.75 -30.48 -8.31
CA TYR A 465 4.48 -29.37 -7.69
C TYR A 465 5.05 -28.43 -8.74
N VAL A 466 4.47 -27.24 -8.86
CA VAL A 466 4.89 -26.20 -9.80
C VAL A 466 5.80 -25.21 -9.09
N ASN A 467 7.00 -25.00 -9.63
CA ASN A 467 7.95 -24.03 -9.12
C ASN A 467 7.47 -22.59 -9.39
N ARG A 468 7.57 -21.70 -8.39
CA ARG A 468 7.07 -20.32 -8.51
C ARG A 468 7.98 -19.43 -9.35
N ALA A 469 9.29 -19.67 -9.39
CA ALA A 469 10.21 -18.90 -10.24
C ALA A 469 10.15 -19.36 -11.71
N THR A 470 10.23 -20.66 -11.97
CA THR A 470 10.42 -21.19 -13.34
C THR A 470 9.12 -21.62 -14.03
N GLN A 471 8.02 -21.76 -13.29
CA GLN A 471 6.76 -22.35 -13.77
C GLN A 471 6.92 -23.78 -14.33
N GLN A 472 8.01 -24.46 -13.98
CA GLN A 472 8.25 -25.86 -14.30
C GLN A 472 7.75 -26.76 -13.19
N CYS A 473 7.39 -27.99 -13.54
CA CYS A 473 6.90 -29.00 -12.60
C CYS A 473 8.06 -29.86 -12.09
N LEU A 474 8.03 -30.17 -10.79
CA LEU A 474 8.90 -31.17 -10.18
C LEU A 474 8.59 -32.54 -10.80
N SER A 475 9.61 -33.20 -11.32
CA SER A 475 9.50 -34.47 -12.03
C SER A 475 10.57 -35.45 -11.57
N VAL A 476 10.27 -36.74 -11.67
CA VAL A 476 11.29 -37.81 -11.57
C VAL A 476 11.89 -38.07 -12.95
N ARG A 477 13.22 -38.19 -13.03
CA ARG A 477 13.94 -38.63 -14.23
C ARG A 477 13.94 -40.15 -14.31
N GLU A 478 13.54 -40.70 -15.45
CA GLU A 478 13.36 -42.15 -15.63
C GLU A 478 14.65 -42.96 -15.46
N THR A 479 15.79 -42.41 -15.88
CA THR A 479 17.06 -43.13 -15.96
C THR A 479 17.61 -43.50 -14.58
N ASP A 480 17.60 -42.55 -13.65
CA ASP A 480 18.29 -42.62 -12.35
C ASP A 480 17.34 -42.37 -11.16
N GLY A 481 16.09 -42.00 -11.41
CA GLY A 481 15.15 -41.61 -10.36
C GLY A 481 15.45 -40.25 -9.74
N ALA A 482 16.37 -39.46 -10.32
CA ALA A 482 16.71 -38.15 -9.79
C ALA A 482 15.55 -37.17 -9.93
N LEU A 483 15.42 -36.26 -8.97
CA LEU A 483 14.51 -35.13 -9.09
C LEU A 483 15.05 -34.13 -10.13
N ILE A 484 14.15 -33.64 -10.97
CA ILE A 484 14.41 -32.61 -12.00
C ILE A 484 13.21 -31.68 -12.10
N THR A 485 13.38 -30.56 -12.79
CA THR A 485 12.27 -29.71 -13.24
C THR A 485 12.05 -29.89 -14.72
N ASN A 486 10.79 -29.95 -15.16
CA ASN A 486 10.42 -30.08 -16.57
C ASN A 486 9.18 -29.22 -16.88
N SER A 487 8.89 -28.98 -18.17
CA SER A 487 7.61 -28.41 -18.57
C SER A 487 6.44 -29.22 -18.02
N CYS A 488 5.46 -28.53 -17.44
CA CYS A 488 4.31 -29.16 -16.81
C CYS A 488 3.45 -29.92 -17.82
N ALA A 489 3.26 -31.21 -17.60
CA ALA A 489 2.46 -32.12 -18.41
C ALA A 489 1.56 -32.98 -17.50
N LEU A 490 0.60 -33.69 -18.10
CA LEU A 490 -0.17 -34.72 -17.39
C LEU A 490 0.63 -36.04 -17.42
N ASP A 491 1.63 -36.12 -16.56
CA ASP A 491 2.58 -37.22 -16.51
C ASP A 491 2.74 -37.71 -15.06
N ASN A 492 2.63 -39.02 -14.83
CA ASN A 492 2.76 -39.63 -13.50
C ASN A 492 4.11 -39.31 -12.84
N ARG A 493 5.16 -39.05 -13.62
CA ARG A 493 6.49 -38.60 -13.12
C ARG A 493 6.44 -37.24 -12.45
N GLN A 494 5.42 -36.43 -12.77
CA GLN A 494 5.21 -35.09 -12.24
C GLN A 494 4.10 -35.04 -11.18
N GLN A 495 3.37 -36.14 -10.98
CA GLN A 495 2.31 -36.23 -10.00
C GLN A 495 2.84 -36.79 -8.69
N TRP A 496 2.43 -36.16 -7.60
CA TRP A 496 2.93 -36.42 -6.26
C TRP A 496 1.78 -36.60 -5.28
N GLU A 497 1.94 -37.54 -4.36
CA GLU A 497 0.99 -37.80 -3.29
C GLU A 497 1.73 -37.83 -1.94
N TRP A 498 1.16 -37.20 -0.92
CA TRP A 498 1.62 -37.36 0.44
C TRP A 498 1.05 -38.62 1.06
N GLN A 499 1.92 -39.52 1.48
CA GLN A 499 1.56 -40.67 2.31
C GLN A 499 2.16 -40.45 3.69
N ALA A 500 1.32 -39.99 4.62
CA ALA A 500 1.73 -39.45 5.92
C ALA A 500 2.71 -38.27 5.79
N ASP A 501 3.99 -38.47 6.11
CA ASP A 501 5.06 -37.47 6.05
C ASP A 501 6.07 -37.73 4.93
N ARG A 502 5.73 -38.58 3.97
CA ARG A 502 6.58 -38.87 2.81
C ARG A 502 5.88 -38.45 1.53
N LEU A 503 6.65 -37.86 0.64
CA LEU A 503 6.18 -37.49 -0.69
C LEU A 503 6.52 -38.61 -1.68
N HIS A 504 5.50 -39.15 -2.32
CA HIS A 504 5.60 -40.25 -3.29
C HIS A 504 5.29 -39.74 -4.69
N SER A 505 6.11 -40.11 -5.67
CA SER A 505 5.74 -39.94 -7.07
C SER A 505 4.73 -41.01 -7.47
N LEU A 506 3.75 -40.68 -8.30
CA LEU A 506 2.85 -41.66 -8.91
C LEU A 506 3.51 -42.45 -10.05
N TYR A 507 4.75 -42.10 -10.41
CA TYR A 507 5.55 -42.92 -11.30
C TYR A 507 6.11 -44.13 -10.55
N ASN A 508 5.61 -45.31 -10.94
CA ASN A 508 6.11 -46.57 -10.43
C ASN A 508 7.23 -47.08 -11.36
N ARG A 509 8.44 -47.19 -10.81
CA ARG A 509 9.54 -47.90 -11.46
C ARG A 509 9.50 -49.33 -10.93
N GLU A 510 8.87 -50.22 -11.70
CA GLU A 510 8.85 -51.66 -11.38
C GLU A 510 10.23 -52.24 -11.07
#